data_AF-A0A952WQF0-F1
#
_entry.id   AF-A0A952WQF0-F1
#
_cell.length_a   1.000
_cell.length_b   1.000
_cell.length_c   1.000
_cell.angle_alpha   90.00
_cell.angle_beta   90.00
_cell.angle_gamma   90.00
#
_symmetry.space_group_name_H-M   'P 1'
#
loop_
_entity.id
_entity.type
_entity.pdbx_description
1 polymer ?
#
loop_
_entity_poly.entity_id
_entity_poly.type
_entity_poly.pdbx_seq_one_letter_code
_entity_poly.pdbx_strand_id
1 'polypeptide(L)' 'MKPSDALRAAVKNSGETRYRIAQETGMTESGLSRFVHGGGLNLASLDRLAGYLGLVLVPTVTQGSIKPSTKTQKRKG' A
#
# COMPACT_ATOMS: atom_id res chain seq x y z
N MET A 1 -2.22 -12.11 9.67
CA MET A 1 -2.88 -10.88 9.18
C MET A 1 -2.66 -10.79 7.68
N LYS A 2 -3.69 -10.52 6.87
CA LYS A 2 -3.50 -10.34 5.42
C LYS A 2 -2.93 -8.94 5.16
N PRO A 3 -2.10 -8.72 4.12
CA PRO A 3 -1.60 -7.39 3.77
C PRO A 3 -2.73 -6.36 3.57
N SER A 4 -3.86 -6.79 3.02
CA SER A 4 -5.04 -5.93 2.86
C SER A 4 -5.67 -5.49 4.19
N ASP A 5 -5.62 -6.32 5.23
CA ASP A 5 -6.10 -5.95 6.56
C ASP A 5 -5.16 -4.94 7.23
N ALA A 6 -3.85 -5.10 7.06
CA ALA A 6 -2.86 -4.14 7.52
C ALA A 6 -3.05 -2.77 6.85
N LEU A 7 -3.28 -2.75 5.54
CA LEU A 7 -3.54 -1.52 4.79
C LEU A 7 -4.86 -0.86 5.25
N ARG A 8 -5.92 -1.63 5.50
CA ARG A 8 -7.18 -1.10 6.07
C ARG A 8 -6.98 -0.50 7.46
N ALA A 9 -6.17 -1.15 8.30
CA ALA A 9 -5.84 -0.62 9.62
C ALA A 9 -5.05 0.69 9.52
N ALA A 10 -4.09 0.78 8.61
CA ALA A 10 -3.32 2.00 8.37
C ALA A 10 -4.23 3.17 7.92
N VAL A 11 -5.20 2.92 7.04
CA VAL A 11 -6.21 3.93 6.65
C VAL A 11 -7.04 4.40 7.85
N LYS A 12 -7.43 3.48 8.75
CA LYS A 12 -8.22 3.84 9.95
C LYS A 12 -7.39 4.61 10.98
N ASN A 13 -6.10 4.32 11.07
CA ASN A 13 -5.19 4.88 12.06
C ASN A 13 -4.45 6.14 11.58
N SER A 14 -4.57 6.53 10.30
CA SER A 14 -3.92 7.74 9.77
C SER A 14 -4.49 9.04 10.35
N GLY A 15 -5.68 9.00 10.95
CA GLY A 15 -6.38 10.19 11.44
C GLY A 15 -6.94 11.08 10.32
N GLU A 16 -6.81 10.65 9.07
CA GLU A 16 -7.28 11.41 7.91
C GLU A 16 -8.67 10.96 7.46
N THR A 17 -9.44 11.91 6.92
CA THR A 17 -10.74 11.57 6.33
C THR A 17 -10.52 10.79 5.05
N ARG A 18 -11.43 9.84 4.75
CA ARG A 18 -11.40 9.10 3.48
C ARG A 18 -11.41 10.01 2.27
N TYR A 19 -12.15 11.12 2.34
CA TYR A 19 -12.16 12.16 1.31
C TYR A 19 -10.76 12.73 1.06
N ARG A 20 -10.02 13.11 2.11
CA ARG A 20 -8.66 13.67 1.97
C ARG A 20 -7.70 12.67 1.34
N ILE A 21 -7.72 11.42 1.80
CA ILE A 21 -6.91 10.34 1.24
C ILE A 21 -7.26 10.14 -0.24
N ALA A 22 -8.55 10.14 -0.60
CA ALA A 22 -9.00 9.97 -1.97
C ALA A 22 -8.48 11.08 -2.90
N GLN A 23 -8.52 12.34 -2.45
CA GLN A 23 -7.99 13.49 -3.19
C GLN A 23 -6.47 13.36 -3.44
N GLU A 24 -5.70 13.07 -2.41
CA GLU A 24 -4.23 12.99 -2.50
C GLU A 24 -3.74 11.78 -3.30
N THR A 25 -4.45 10.66 -3.20
CA THR A 25 -4.10 9.43 -3.94
C THR A 25 -4.67 9.37 -5.35
N GLY A 26 -5.54 10.33 -5.73
CA GLY A 26 -6.30 10.30 -6.99
C GLY A 26 -7.25 9.09 -7.08
N MET A 27 -7.70 8.56 -5.94
CA MET A 27 -8.69 7.51 -5.84
C MET A 27 -10.09 8.11 -5.70
N THR A 28 -11.12 7.31 -5.96
CA THR A 28 -12.50 7.74 -5.63
C THR A 28 -12.78 7.47 -4.15
N GLU A 29 -13.51 8.38 -3.50
CA GLU A 29 -13.94 8.19 -2.11
C GLU A 29 -14.82 6.94 -1.96
N SER A 30 -15.67 6.65 -2.95
CA SER A 30 -16.49 5.43 -2.99
C SER A 30 -15.62 4.16 -3.05
N GLY A 31 -14.52 4.19 -3.81
CA GLY A 31 -13.54 3.09 -3.86
C GLY A 31 -12.84 2.89 -2.52
N LEU A 32 -12.42 3.98 -1.87
CA LEU A 32 -11.78 3.95 -0.56
C LEU A 32 -12.74 3.45 0.52
N SER A 33 -13.99 3.92 0.53
CA SER A 33 -15.06 3.46 1.42
C SER A 33 -15.30 1.96 1.25
N ARG A 34 -15.50 1.50 0.00
CA ARG A 34 -15.67 0.07 -0.32
C ARG A 34 -14.51 -0.76 0.19
N PHE A 35 -13.27 -0.30 0.02
CA PHE A 35 -12.08 -1.00 0.49
C PHE A 35 -12.03 -1.13 2.03
N VAL A 36 -12.31 -0.05 2.76
CA VAL A 36 -12.36 -0.04 4.23
C VAL A 36 -13.42 -1.01 4.76
N HIS A 37 -14.52 -1.20 4.03
CA HIS A 37 -15.60 -2.14 4.34
C HIS A 37 -15.40 -3.57 3.82
N GLY A 38 -14.19 -3.93 3.38
CA GLY A 38 -13.84 -5.30 2.99
C GLY A 38 -13.81 -5.58 1.50
N GLY A 39 -14.07 -4.58 0.66
CA GLY A 39 -13.85 -4.66 -0.78
C GLY A 39 -12.38 -4.78 -1.16
N GLY A 40 -12.15 -5.05 -2.44
CA GLY A 40 -10.81 -5.10 -3.04
C GLY A 40 -10.37 -3.75 -3.63
N LEU A 41 -9.07 -3.66 -3.89
CA LEU A 41 -8.44 -2.61 -4.69
C LEU A 41 -7.66 -3.26 -5.83
N ASN A 42 -7.51 -2.54 -6.94
CA ASN A 42 -6.52 -2.91 -7.96
C ASN A 42 -5.09 -2.56 -7.46
N LEU A 43 -4.07 -3.15 -8.09
CA LEU A 43 -2.67 -2.96 -7.68
C LEU A 43 -2.24 -1.49 -7.76
N ALA A 44 -2.63 -0.76 -8.80
CA ALA A 44 -2.28 0.65 -8.93
C ALA A 44 -2.82 1.52 -7.76
N SER A 45 -4.04 1.25 -7.31
CA SER A 45 -4.65 1.94 -6.17
C SER A 45 -3.97 1.53 -4.86
N LEU A 46 -3.57 0.26 -4.75
CA LEU A 46 -2.81 -0.23 -3.60
C LEU A 46 -1.45 0.47 -3.49
N ASP A 47 -0.71 0.59 -4.60
CA ASP A 47 0.60 1.24 -4.61
C ASP A 47 0.50 2.73 -4.24
N ARG A 48 -0.49 3.45 -4.78
CA ARG A 48 -0.73 4.86 -4.42
C ARG A 48 -1.09 5.02 -2.95
N LEU A 49 -1.99 4.19 -2.45
CA LEU A 49 -2.41 4.24 -1.05
C LEU A 49 -1.27 3.89 -0.10
N ALA A 50 -0.47 2.87 -0.44
CA ALA A 50 0.71 2.49 0.34
C ALA A 50 1.75 3.61 0.34
N GLY A 51 2.05 4.21 -0.82
CA GLY A 51 2.99 5.33 -0.93
C GLY A 51 2.54 6.55 -0.14
N TYR A 52 1.26 6.89 -0.21
CA TYR A 52 0.68 7.99 0.56
C TYR A 52 0.78 7.78 2.07
N LEU A 53 0.51 6.56 2.54
CA LEU A 53 0.58 6.20 3.97
C LEU A 53 2.01 5.89 4.45
N GLY A 54 3.03 6.02 3.59
CA GLY A 54 4.42 5.70 3.93
C GLY A 54 4.66 4.21 4.22
N LEU A 55 3.85 3.33 3.64
CA LEU A 55 3.94 1.89 3.84
C LEU A 55 4.85 1.23 2.81
N VAL A 56 5.58 0.22 3.24
CA VAL A 56 6.42 -0.62 2.38
C VAL A 56 6.03 -2.08 2.49
N LEU A 57 6.02 -2.78 1.36
CA LEU A 57 5.83 -4.22 1.33
C LEU A 57 7.17 -4.90 1.61
N VAL A 58 7.25 -5.69 2.69
CA VAL A 58 8.44 -6.46 3.04
C VAL A 58 8.23 -7.94 2.76
N PRO A 59 9.18 -8.62 2.07
CA PRO A 59 9.12 -10.05 1.91
C PRO A 59 9.30 -10.71 3.27
N THR A 60 8.36 -11.55 3.67
CA THR A 60 8.53 -12.43 4.82
C THR A 60 9.14 -13.74 4.33
N VAL A 61 10.25 -14.17 4.92
CA VAL A 61 10.87 -15.46 4.60
C VAL A 61 9.96 -16.59 5.07
N THR A 62 9.01 -16.97 4.23
CA THR A 62 8.27 -18.22 4.37
C THR A 62 8.77 -19.17 3.29
N GLN A 63 9.67 -20.07 3.70
CA GLN A 63 10.21 -21.23 2.99
C GLN A 63 10.57 -21.00 1.50
N GLY A 64 11.84 -20.67 1.25
CA GLY A 64 12.44 -20.74 -0.10
C GLY A 64 12.97 -19.40 -0.65
N SER A 65 14.03 -18.88 -0.03
CA SER A 65 15.07 -18.08 -0.71
C SER A 65 14.65 -17.04 -1.75
N ILE A 66 13.95 -15.97 -1.36
CA ILE A 66 14.03 -14.70 -2.10
C ILE A 66 15.19 -13.91 -1.49
N LYS A 67 16.38 -14.00 -2.08
CA LYS A 67 17.47 -13.06 -1.76
C LYS A 67 17.01 -11.67 -2.21
N PRO A 68 17.03 -10.62 -1.36
CA PRO A 68 16.75 -9.27 -1.81
C PRO A 68 17.78 -8.90 -2.88
N SER A 69 17.31 -8.71 -4.11
CA SER A 69 18.13 -8.18 -5.21
C SER A 69 18.43 -6.71 -4.92
N THR A 70 19.49 -6.44 -4.17
CA THR A 70 20.12 -5.13 -4.13
C THR A 70 20.81 -4.88 -5.47
N LYS A 71 20.04 -4.41 -6.46
CA LYS A 71 20.60 -3.77 -7.67
C LYS A 71 20.59 -2.25 -7.47
N THR A 72 21.62 -1.74 -6.79
CA THR A 72 22.11 -0.38 -7.05
C THR A 72 23.29 -0.53 -8.00
N GLN A 73 22.99 -0.62 -9.30
CA GLN A 73 24.02 -0.64 -10.33
C GLN A 73 24.61 0.76 -10.44
N LYS A 74 25.78 0.92 -9.84
CA LYS A 74 26.73 2.02 -9.96
C LYS A 74 26.83 2.45 -11.43
N ARG A 75 26.31 3.64 -11.77
CA ARG A 75 26.64 4.33 -13.03
C ARG A 75 28.14 4.64 -12.99
N LYS A 76 28.93 4.05 -13.90
CA LYS A 76 30.31 4.46 -14.18
C LYS A 76 30.26 5.50 -15.30
N GLY A 77 31.01 6.59 -15.09
CA GLY A 77 31.23 7.68 -16.04
C GLY A 77 32.18 7.29 -17.17
#